data_AF-A0A3D8PQ03-F1
#
_entry.id   AF-A0A3D8PQ03-F1
#
_cell.length_a   1.000
_cell.length_b   1.000
_cell.length_c   1.000
_cell.angle_alpha   90.00
_cell.angle_beta   90.00
_cell.angle_gamma   90.00
#
_symmetry.space_group_name_H-M   'P 1'
#
loop_
_entity.id
_entity.type
_entity.pdbx_description
1 polymer ?
#
loop_
_entity_poly.entity_id
_entity_poly.type
_entity_poly.pdbx_seq_one_letter_code
_entity_poly.pdbx_strand_id
1 'polypeptide(L)'
;MKVSIAHEYHHSVWTEEYFDPEEPVTVLDNLIFEGKAVMFEKLVYPDYSYIPINRSHILTFWEMIEDDLYKADLERSLEIITGAGNLPYLYGYSEGYKMVESYLNKHPNLTPEEWLGISEDVIFEEGDYLSNY
;
A
#
# COMPACT_ATOMS: atom_id res chain seq x y z
N MET A 1 -5.09 -0.09 -19.21
CA MET A 1 -6.04 1.04 -19.17
C MET A 1 -7.15 0.83 -18.15
N LYS A 2 -7.99 -0.22 -18.23
CA LYS A 2 -9.07 -0.45 -17.22
C LYS A 2 -8.57 -0.57 -15.78
N VAL A 3 -7.53 -1.38 -15.58
CA VAL A 3 -6.88 -1.60 -14.28
C VAL A 3 -6.39 -0.27 -13.68
N SER A 4 -5.61 0.50 -14.44
CA SER A 4 -5.14 1.83 -14.04
C SER A 4 -6.28 2.81 -13.75
N ILE A 5 -7.41 2.75 -14.48
CA ILE A 5 -8.57 3.60 -14.16
C ILE A 5 -9.17 3.22 -12.79
N ALA A 6 -9.23 1.94 -12.44
CA ALA A 6 -9.69 1.53 -11.11
C ALA A 6 -8.72 1.98 -10.01
N HIS A 7 -7.41 1.87 -10.25
CA HIS A 7 -6.36 2.37 -9.35
C HIS A 7 -6.52 3.87 -9.08
N GLU A 8 -6.56 4.69 -10.12
CA GLU A 8 -6.67 6.15 -9.97
C GLU A 8 -8.06 6.60 -9.48
N TYR A 9 -9.11 5.82 -9.76
CA TYR A 9 -10.43 6.06 -9.20
C TYR A 9 -10.42 5.90 -7.68
N HIS A 10 -9.77 4.84 -7.16
CA HIS A 10 -9.60 4.65 -5.72
C HIS A 10 -8.92 5.88 -5.08
N HIS A 11 -7.81 6.34 -5.65
CA HIS A 11 -7.10 7.54 -5.18
C HIS A 11 -7.98 8.78 -5.17
N SER A 12 -8.79 8.97 -6.21
CA SER A 12 -9.70 10.10 -6.32
C SER A 12 -10.75 10.11 -5.21
N VAL A 13 -11.38 8.96 -4.94
CA VAL A 13 -12.40 8.83 -3.89
C VAL A 13 -11.79 9.00 -2.50
N TRP A 14 -10.63 8.39 -2.24
CA TRP A 14 -9.94 8.57 -0.96
C TRP A 14 -9.58 10.04 -0.71
N THR A 15 -9.04 10.72 -1.75
CA THR A 15 -8.62 12.11 -1.64
C THR A 15 -9.80 13.05 -1.39
N GLU A 16 -10.95 12.80 -2.02
CA GLU A 16 -12.17 13.59 -1.80
C GLU A 16 -12.66 13.51 -0.35
N GLU A 17 -12.59 12.32 0.25
CA GLU A 17 -13.19 12.05 1.56
C GLU A 17 -12.24 12.29 2.75
N TYR A 18 -10.93 12.05 2.57
CA TYR A 18 -9.99 11.91 3.70
C TYR A 18 -8.73 12.78 3.63
N PHE A 19 -8.41 13.40 2.49
CA PHE A 19 -7.18 14.20 2.41
C PHE A 19 -7.25 15.46 3.27
N ASP A 20 -6.30 15.60 4.18
CA ASP A 20 -6.07 16.81 4.97
C ASP A 20 -4.71 17.41 4.61
N PRO A 21 -4.64 18.63 4.03
CA PRO A 21 -3.37 19.26 3.68
C PRO A 21 -2.51 19.67 4.89
N GLU A 22 -3.07 19.70 6.10
CA GLU A 22 -2.34 20.05 7.32
C GLU A 22 -1.64 18.84 7.97
N GLU A 23 -2.02 17.62 7.60
CA GLU A 23 -1.44 16.39 8.13
C GLU A 23 -0.22 15.94 7.31
N PRO A 24 0.92 15.64 7.95
CA PRO A 24 2.09 15.15 7.24
C PRO A 24 1.87 13.72 6.73
N VAL A 25 2.13 13.50 5.44
CA VAL A 25 2.06 12.16 4.84
C VAL A 25 3.41 11.45 4.99
N THR A 26 3.41 10.33 5.70
CA THR A 26 4.59 9.50 5.95
C THR A 26 4.89 8.52 4.80
N VAL A 27 6.03 7.83 4.88
CA VAL A 27 6.34 6.73 3.96
C VAL A 27 5.31 5.62 4.09
N LEU A 28 4.94 5.20 5.31
CA LEU A 28 3.93 4.18 5.56
C LEU A 28 2.60 4.56 4.92
N ASP A 29 2.21 5.83 5.06
CA ASP A 29 0.97 6.35 4.49
C ASP A 29 0.95 6.16 2.97
N ASN A 30 2.01 6.57 2.29
CA ASN A 30 2.13 6.43 0.84
C ASN A 30 2.17 4.95 0.39
N LEU A 31 2.85 4.07 1.14
CA LEU A 31 2.91 2.64 0.82
C LEU A 31 1.52 2.00 0.90
N ILE A 32 0.79 2.23 2.00
CA ILE A 32 -0.54 1.65 2.18
C ILE A 32 -1.55 2.33 1.26
N PHE A 33 -1.44 3.64 0.99
CA PHE A 33 -2.26 4.35 0.02
C PHE A 33 -2.18 3.70 -1.37
N GLU A 34 -0.98 3.43 -1.87
CA GLU A 34 -0.80 2.69 -3.13
C GLU A 34 -1.29 1.25 -3.00
N GLY A 35 -0.99 0.58 -1.88
CA GLY A 35 -1.44 -0.78 -1.59
C GLY A 35 -2.96 -0.96 -1.64
N LYS A 36 -3.72 0.00 -1.10
CA LYS A 36 -5.18 0.05 -1.13
C LYS A 36 -5.70 0.16 -2.57
N ALA A 37 -5.07 1.00 -3.39
CA ALA A 37 -5.40 1.12 -4.80
C ALA A 37 -5.08 -0.15 -5.60
N VAL A 38 -3.94 -0.81 -5.32
CA VAL A 38 -3.59 -2.12 -5.91
C VAL A 38 -4.60 -3.20 -5.50
N MET A 39 -5.04 -3.20 -4.25
CA MET A 39 -6.07 -4.12 -3.75
C MET A 39 -7.40 -3.90 -4.47
N PHE A 40 -7.82 -2.64 -4.60
CA PHE A 40 -9.05 -2.27 -5.30
C PHE A 40 -9.03 -2.66 -6.77
N GLU A 41 -7.97 -2.34 -7.51
CA GLU A 41 -7.88 -2.67 -8.94
C GLU A 41 -7.96 -4.20 -9.16
N LYS A 42 -7.39 -4.99 -8.26
CA LYS A 42 -7.43 -6.45 -8.29
C LYS A 42 -8.80 -7.01 -7.95
N LEU A 43 -9.51 -6.40 -7.01
CA LEU A 43 -10.88 -6.76 -6.68
C LEU A 43 -11.81 -6.55 -7.89
N VAL A 44 -11.66 -5.42 -8.60
CA VAL A 44 -12.48 -5.07 -9.76
C VAL A 44 -12.08 -5.85 -11.02
N TYR A 45 -10.79 -6.09 -11.23
CA TYR A 45 -10.23 -6.75 -12.41
C TYR A 45 -9.27 -7.89 -12.04
N PRO A 46 -9.76 -9.02 -11.48
CA PRO A 46 -8.91 -10.09 -10.93
C PRO A 46 -7.99 -10.76 -11.96
N ASP A 47 -8.40 -10.79 -13.24
CA ASP A 47 -7.63 -11.40 -14.33
C ASP A 47 -6.53 -10.47 -14.91
N TYR A 48 -6.45 -9.22 -14.45
CA TYR A 48 -5.53 -8.22 -15.01
C TYR A 48 -4.77 -7.48 -13.91
N SER A 49 -3.44 -7.49 -13.99
CA SER A 49 -2.55 -6.78 -13.07
C SER A 49 -1.32 -6.31 -13.83
N TYR A 50 -1.00 -5.03 -13.74
CA TYR A 50 0.26 -4.50 -14.26
C TYR A 50 1.35 -4.43 -13.19
N ILE A 51 0.93 -4.35 -11.93
CA ILE A 51 1.81 -4.33 -10.76
C ILE A 51 2.18 -5.77 -10.40
N PRO A 52 3.48 -6.13 -10.36
CA PRO A 52 3.94 -7.43 -9.92
C PRO A 52 3.89 -7.51 -8.39
N ILE A 53 3.13 -8.47 -7.84
CA ILE A 53 3.12 -8.74 -6.39
C ILE A 53 4.16 -9.80 -6.07
N ASN A 54 5.23 -9.43 -5.39
CA ASN A 54 6.21 -10.37 -4.88
C ASN A 54 5.72 -10.99 -3.58
N ARG A 55 5.29 -12.25 -3.66
CA ARG A 55 4.81 -13.03 -2.51
C ARG A 55 5.88 -13.42 -1.50
N SER A 56 7.16 -13.21 -1.81
CA SER A 56 8.25 -13.45 -0.86
C SER A 56 8.39 -12.27 0.09
N HIS A 57 8.59 -12.58 1.38
CA HIS A 57 9.01 -11.61 2.39
C HIS A 57 10.52 -11.74 2.55
N ILE A 58 11.26 -10.77 2.01
CA ILE A 58 12.72 -10.78 1.99
C ILE A 58 13.20 -9.76 3.02
N LEU A 59 13.69 -10.25 4.16
CA LEU A 59 14.09 -9.43 5.31
C LEU A 59 15.09 -8.33 4.91
N THR A 60 16.07 -8.63 4.07
CA THR A 60 17.08 -7.65 3.65
C THR A 60 16.50 -6.46 2.86
N PHE A 61 15.36 -6.61 2.19
CA PHE A 61 14.70 -5.48 1.54
C PHE A 61 13.84 -4.69 2.52
N TRP A 62 13.25 -5.37 3.50
CA TRP A 62 12.48 -4.73 4.57
C TRP A 62 13.36 -3.86 5.46
N GLU A 63 14.50 -4.39 5.90
CA GLU A 63 15.52 -3.66 6.69
C GLU A 63 16.04 -2.39 5.99
N MET A 64 15.90 -2.29 4.66
CA MET A 64 16.29 -1.07 3.93
C MET A 64 15.29 0.08 4.07
N ILE A 65 14.06 -0.18 4.52
CA ILE A 65 12.97 0.79 4.52
C ILE A 65 12.28 0.97 5.88
N GLU A 66 12.43 0.02 6.81
CA GLU A 66 11.64 0.01 8.06
C GLU A 66 11.85 1.26 8.93
N ASP A 67 13.09 1.76 8.98
CA ASP A 67 13.44 2.98 9.73
C ASP A 67 12.87 4.26 9.07
N ASP A 68 12.34 4.18 7.85
CA ASP A 68 11.78 5.31 7.10
C ASP A 68 10.26 5.42 7.24
N LEU A 69 9.56 4.37 7.70
CA LEU A 69 8.09 4.26 7.63
C LEU A 69 7.36 5.50 8.18
N TYR A 70 7.77 6.00 9.34
CA TYR A 70 7.10 7.12 10.01
C TYR A 70 7.72 8.49 9.66
N LYS A 71 8.61 8.56 8.68
CA LYS A 71 9.18 9.83 8.20
C LYS A 71 8.26 10.45 7.16
N ALA A 72 7.97 11.74 7.31
CA ALA A 72 7.32 12.54 6.27
C ALA A 72 8.36 12.91 5.19
N ASP A 73 8.63 11.97 4.29
CA ASP A 73 9.63 12.10 3.22
C ASP A 73 9.08 11.58 1.90
N LEU A 74 8.61 12.51 1.07
CA LEU A 74 8.00 12.19 -0.23
C LEU A 74 9.03 11.64 -1.22
N GLU A 75 10.26 12.16 -1.23
CA GLU A 75 11.31 11.67 -2.13
C GLU A 75 11.63 10.22 -1.80
N ARG A 76 11.82 9.92 -0.51
CA ARG A 76 12.05 8.56 -0.04
C ARG A 76 10.88 7.63 -0.31
N SER A 77 9.64 8.12 -0.14
CA SER A 77 8.43 7.37 -0.49
C SER A 77 8.46 6.94 -1.97
N LEU A 78 8.74 7.88 -2.88
CA LEU A 78 8.79 7.62 -4.32
C LEU A 78 9.92 6.64 -4.70
N GLU A 79 11.08 6.75 -4.07
CA GLU A 79 12.18 5.79 -4.23
C GLU A 79 11.74 4.36 -3.86
N ILE A 80 11.07 4.19 -2.72
CA ILE A 80 10.62 2.88 -2.24
C ILE A 80 9.49 2.33 -3.13
N ILE A 81 8.51 3.17 -3.46
CA ILE A 81 7.37 2.82 -4.33
C ILE A 81 7.86 2.30 -5.68
N THR A 82 8.79 3.02 -6.30
CA THR A 82 9.30 2.66 -7.64
C THR A 82 10.34 1.54 -7.62
N GLY A 83 11.00 1.32 -6.49
CA GLY A 83 12.06 0.31 -6.37
C GLY A 83 13.45 0.83 -6.74
N ALA A 84 13.89 1.91 -6.10
CA ALA A 84 15.20 2.50 -6.33
C ALA A 84 16.33 1.72 -5.63
N GLY A 85 17.57 1.89 -6.13
CA GLY A 85 18.76 1.25 -5.56
C GLY A 85 18.73 -0.27 -5.69
N ASN A 86 18.78 -0.97 -4.56
CA ASN A 86 18.74 -2.45 -4.51
C ASN A 86 17.32 -3.00 -4.30
N LEU A 87 16.31 -2.14 -4.18
CA LEU A 87 14.92 -2.58 -4.05
C LEU A 87 14.42 -3.15 -5.39
N PRO A 88 13.59 -4.21 -5.38
CA PRO A 88 12.93 -4.70 -6.58
C PRO A 88 12.10 -3.61 -7.28
N TYR A 89 11.96 -3.69 -8.60
CA TYR A 89 11.07 -2.79 -9.35
C TYR A 89 9.63 -2.85 -8.81
N LEU A 90 9.03 -1.69 -8.55
CA LEU A 90 7.71 -1.51 -7.93
C LEU A 90 7.58 -2.15 -6.54
N TYR A 91 8.67 -2.15 -5.76
CA TYR A 91 8.71 -2.76 -4.43
C TYR A 91 7.61 -2.22 -3.51
N GLY A 92 7.49 -0.89 -3.35
CA GLY A 92 6.51 -0.32 -2.42
C GLY A 92 5.06 -0.61 -2.80
N TYR A 93 4.71 -0.71 -4.09
CA TYR A 93 3.39 -1.19 -4.51
C TYR A 93 3.12 -2.62 -4.05
N SER A 94 4.12 -3.52 -4.22
CA SER A 94 4.02 -4.91 -3.80
C SER A 94 3.92 -5.05 -2.27
N GLU A 95 4.72 -4.31 -1.52
CA GLU A 95 4.70 -4.36 -0.05
C GLU A 95 3.44 -3.72 0.53
N GLY A 96 3.04 -2.55 0.05
CA GLY A 96 1.79 -1.90 0.45
C GLY A 96 0.58 -2.79 0.21
N TYR A 97 0.49 -3.45 -0.96
CA TYR A 97 -0.56 -4.42 -1.23
C TYR A 97 -0.58 -5.55 -0.20
N LYS A 98 0.59 -6.09 0.16
CA LYS A 98 0.69 -7.18 1.15
C LYS A 98 0.28 -6.72 2.54
N MET A 99 0.60 -5.50 2.96
CA MET A 99 0.13 -4.94 4.23
C MET A 99 -1.40 -4.88 4.28
N VAL A 100 -2.03 -4.34 3.23
CA VAL A 100 -3.50 -4.29 3.10
C VAL A 100 -4.10 -5.70 3.05
N GLU A 101 -3.49 -6.63 2.32
CA GLU A 101 -3.95 -8.02 2.24
C GLU A 101 -3.87 -8.73 3.61
N SER A 102 -2.79 -8.52 4.37
CA SER A 102 -2.65 -9.06 5.73
C SER A 102 -3.78 -8.59 6.65
N TYR A 103 -4.13 -7.31 6.59
CA TYR A 103 -5.28 -6.76 7.32
C TYR A 103 -6.60 -7.38 6.85
N LEU A 104 -6.92 -7.31 5.55
CA LEU A 104 -8.20 -7.80 5.03
C LEU A 104 -8.40 -9.31 5.20
N ASN A 105 -7.32 -10.11 5.25
CA ASN A 105 -7.42 -11.54 5.57
C ASN A 105 -7.96 -11.80 6.98
N LYS A 106 -7.73 -10.88 7.94
CA LYS A 106 -8.28 -10.94 9.30
C LYS A 106 -9.67 -10.32 9.39
N HIS A 107 -10.01 -9.46 8.44
CA HIS A 107 -11.29 -8.75 8.36
C HIS A 107 -12.02 -9.04 7.04
N PRO A 108 -12.32 -10.33 6.72
CA PRO A 108 -12.76 -10.74 5.38
C PRO A 108 -14.15 -10.24 4.96
N ASN A 109 -14.88 -9.63 5.89
CA ASN A 109 -16.22 -9.10 5.65
C ASN A 109 -16.23 -7.60 5.30
N LEU A 110 -15.07 -6.92 5.37
CA LEU A 110 -15.00 -5.50 5.04
C LEU A 110 -15.18 -5.28 3.54
N THR A 111 -16.08 -4.38 3.17
CA THR A 111 -16.25 -3.90 1.78
C THR A 111 -15.22 -2.83 1.45
N PRO A 112 -14.96 -2.54 0.15
CA PRO A 112 -14.12 -1.42 -0.27
C PRO A 112 -14.41 -0.10 0.43
N GLU A 113 -15.68 0.23 0.57
CA GLU A 113 -16.13 1.45 1.23
C GLU A 113 -15.77 1.46 2.73
N GLU A 114 -15.81 0.30 3.39
CA GLU A 114 -15.52 0.17 4.81
C GLU A 114 -14.03 0.24 5.12
N TRP A 115 -13.16 -0.30 4.26
CA TRP A 115 -11.71 -0.25 4.49
C TRP A 115 -11.01 0.99 3.89
N LEU A 116 -11.71 1.78 3.05
CA LEU A 116 -11.18 2.97 2.40
C LEU A 116 -10.53 3.95 3.39
N GLY A 117 -11.27 4.30 4.45
CA GLY A 117 -10.88 5.28 5.47
C GLY A 117 -10.16 4.71 6.69
N ILE A 118 -9.80 3.42 6.69
CA ILE A 118 -9.04 2.84 7.81
C ILE A 118 -7.61 3.40 7.75
N SER A 119 -7.12 3.90 8.89
CA SER A 119 -5.79 4.50 8.94
C SER A 119 -4.69 3.47 8.67
N GLU A 120 -3.58 3.98 8.16
CA GLU A 120 -2.44 3.21 7.73
C GLU A 120 -1.75 2.50 8.90
N ASP A 121 -1.70 3.15 10.07
CA ASP A 121 -1.29 2.54 11.34
C ASP A 121 -2.14 1.32 11.70
N VAL A 122 -3.47 1.43 11.61
CA VAL A 122 -4.39 0.32 11.94
C VAL A 122 -4.17 -0.85 10.98
N ILE A 123 -4.07 -0.58 9.68
CA ILE A 123 -3.78 -1.61 8.67
C ILE A 123 -2.45 -2.31 8.97
N PHE A 124 -1.41 -1.55 9.30
CA PHE A 124 -0.08 -2.10 9.56
C PHE A 124 -0.02 -2.91 10.86
N GLU A 125 -0.50 -2.34 11.96
CA GLU A 125 -0.43 -2.94 13.30
C GLU A 125 -1.39 -4.14 13.45
N GLU A 126 -2.68 -3.96 13.13
CA GLU A 126 -3.68 -5.02 13.29
C GLU A 126 -3.54 -6.10 12.21
N GLY A 127 -2.95 -5.75 11.06
CA GLY A 127 -2.60 -6.69 9.99
C GLY A 127 -1.57 -7.74 10.43
N ASP A 128 -0.76 -7.48 11.46
CA ASP A 128 0.39 -8.32 11.88
C ASP A 128 1.29 -8.68 10.70
N TYR A 129 1.51 -7.71 9.82
CA TYR A 129 2.26 -7.91 8.57
C TYR A 129 3.70 -8.36 8.84
N LEU A 130 4.32 -7.89 9.93
CA LEU A 130 5.68 -8.25 10.33
C LEU A 130 5.86 -9.74 10.70
N SER A 131 4.78 -10.47 11.05
CA SER A 131 4.85 -11.91 11.32
C SER A 131 5.29 -12.77 10.13
N ASN A 132 5.35 -12.20 8.93
CA ASN A 132 5.74 -12.87 7.69
C ASN A 132 7.25 -12.84 7.42
N TYR A 133 8.03 -12.13 8.25
CA TYR A 133 9.48 -11.99 8.12
C TYR A 133 10.28 -12.90 9.07
#